data_AF-A0A0R3TGD2-F1
#
_entry.id   AF-A0A0R3TGD2-F1
#
_cell.length_a   1.000
_cell.length_b   1.000
_cell.length_c   1.000
_cell.angle_alpha   90.00
_cell.angle_beta   90.00
_cell.angle_gamma   90.00
#
_symmetry.space_group_name_H-M   'P 1'
#
loop_
_entity.id
_entity.type
_entity.pdbx_description
1 polymer ?
#
loop_
_entity_poly.entity_id
_entity_poly.type
_entity_poly.pdbx_seq_one_letter_code
_entity_poly.pdbx_strand_id
1 'polypeptide(L)'
;MIPDLLENAISSSDSINFVLSIGGVAVFFPSFEYLAMVWNHWKSTGLFARLHAVKPVFKEPRTATALAEIMQAYTKAVSKKRGACIACVIGGKLSEGINFTDDLARAVVIIGLPYPNVYSAFMKEKLNYLEKHFGNRSGGQRFCEALCMRSVNQAIGRSIRHAKDYAVVFLMDQRFINNRRLRQLLPSWAQNALKPLPSQLETLKQEMIAFFARTSIDAN
;
A
#
# COMPACT_ATOMS: atom_id res chain seq x y z
N MET A 1 -14.16 1.06 -9.55
CA MET A 1 -13.79 1.83 -8.34
C MET A 1 -12.28 2.03 -8.16
N ILE A 2 -11.44 0.97 -8.13
CA ILE A 2 -9.95 1.13 -8.16
C ILE A 2 -9.44 1.65 -9.52
N PRO A 3 -9.96 1.16 -10.68
CA PRO A 3 -9.63 1.75 -11.97
C PRO A 3 -10.08 3.21 -12.03
N ASP A 4 -11.34 3.49 -11.69
CA ASP A 4 -11.93 4.82 -11.81
C ASP A 4 -11.23 5.91 -10.98
N LEU A 5 -10.74 5.62 -9.76
CA LEU A 5 -10.02 6.62 -8.95
C LEU A 5 -8.65 6.96 -9.54
N LEU A 6 -7.93 5.97 -10.08
CA LEU A 6 -6.66 6.21 -10.79
C LEU A 6 -6.91 6.81 -12.18
N GLU A 7 -7.94 6.37 -12.89
CA GLU A 7 -8.32 6.88 -14.22
C GLU A 7 -8.80 8.32 -14.18
N ASN A 8 -9.66 8.67 -13.21
CA ASN A 8 -10.13 10.04 -12.97
C ASN A 8 -8.99 10.93 -12.46
N ALA A 9 -8.09 10.40 -11.63
CA ALA A 9 -6.91 11.14 -11.19
C ALA A 9 -5.98 11.50 -12.35
N ILE A 10 -5.92 10.72 -13.44
CA ILE A 10 -5.03 10.97 -14.58
C ILE A 10 -5.65 11.92 -15.63
N SER A 11 -6.91 12.36 -15.46
CA SER A 11 -7.59 13.25 -16.41
C SER A 11 -7.30 14.76 -16.20
N SER A 12 -6.69 15.17 -15.07
CA SER A 12 -6.44 16.59 -14.77
C SER A 12 -4.95 16.95 -14.87
N SER A 13 -4.54 17.52 -16.01
CA SER A 13 -3.16 17.66 -16.49
C SER A 13 -2.15 18.33 -15.54
N ASP A 14 -2.57 19.33 -14.75
CA ASP A 14 -1.60 20.24 -14.14
C ASP A 14 -1.27 19.94 -12.66
N SER A 15 -2.17 19.29 -11.91
CA SER A 15 -2.01 19.05 -10.47
C SER A 15 -1.54 17.63 -10.11
N ILE A 16 -1.61 16.69 -11.06
CA ILE A 16 -1.07 15.31 -10.94
C ILE A 16 0.44 15.34 -10.68
N ASN A 17 1.14 16.32 -11.28
CA ASN A 17 2.60 16.40 -11.23
C ASN A 17 3.16 16.60 -9.83
N PHE A 18 2.40 17.20 -8.90
CA PHE A 18 2.90 17.46 -7.54
C PHE A 18 2.79 16.24 -6.63
N VAL A 19 1.63 15.58 -6.58
CA VAL A 19 1.46 14.34 -5.77
C VAL A 19 2.30 13.19 -6.36
N LEU A 20 2.52 13.20 -7.68
CA LEU A 20 3.42 12.27 -8.35
C LEU A 20 4.88 12.73 -8.45
N SER A 21 5.30 13.89 -7.96
CA SER A 21 6.74 14.23 -7.86
C SER A 21 7.39 13.75 -6.56
N ILE A 22 6.60 13.24 -5.62
CA ILE A 22 7.07 12.94 -4.26
C ILE A 22 7.64 11.54 -4.23
N GLY A 23 8.97 11.46 -4.20
CA GLY A 23 9.78 10.25 -4.06
C GLY A 23 9.16 8.97 -4.63
N GLY A 24 9.33 7.90 -3.87
CA GLY A 24 8.84 6.57 -4.12
C GLY A 24 7.40 6.39 -3.65
N VAL A 25 6.62 5.68 -4.47
CA VAL A 25 5.28 5.22 -4.14
C VAL A 25 5.29 3.70 -4.11
N ALA A 26 5.03 3.09 -2.95
CA ALA A 26 4.91 1.65 -2.81
C ALA A 26 3.44 1.24 -2.79
N VAL A 27 2.99 0.48 -3.80
CA VAL A 27 1.61 -0.02 -3.90
C VAL A 27 1.59 -1.50 -3.58
N PHE A 28 0.99 -1.87 -2.47
CA PHE A 28 0.94 -3.22 -1.94
C PHE A 28 -0.39 -3.90 -2.28
N PHE A 29 -0.30 -5.00 -3.00
CA PHE A 29 -1.42 -5.85 -3.40
C PHE A 29 -1.52 -7.08 -2.47
N PRO A 30 -2.72 -7.65 -2.27
CA PRO A 30 -2.92 -8.78 -1.35
C PRO A 30 -2.38 -10.12 -1.89
N SER A 31 -2.19 -10.25 -3.20
CA SER A 31 -1.61 -11.44 -3.83
C SER A 31 -0.99 -11.15 -5.20
N PHE A 32 -0.12 -12.05 -5.66
CA PHE A 32 0.47 -11.96 -6.99
C PHE A 32 -0.57 -12.15 -8.10
N GLU A 33 -1.59 -12.96 -7.87
CA GLU A 33 -2.69 -13.20 -8.81
C GLU A 33 -3.49 -11.91 -9.00
N TYR A 34 -3.85 -11.23 -7.91
CA TYR A 34 -4.60 -9.98 -7.97
C TYR A 34 -3.77 -8.85 -8.59
N LEU A 35 -2.48 -8.74 -8.23
CA LEU A 35 -1.54 -7.84 -8.89
C LEU A 35 -1.48 -8.10 -10.40
N ALA A 36 -1.34 -9.36 -10.84
CA ALA A 36 -1.28 -9.69 -12.26
C ALA A 36 -2.57 -9.31 -13.00
N MET A 37 -3.73 -9.56 -12.39
CA MET A 37 -5.03 -9.18 -12.95
C MET A 37 -5.14 -7.67 -13.15
N VAL A 38 -4.85 -6.87 -12.11
CA VAL A 38 -4.90 -5.40 -12.19
C VAL A 38 -3.87 -4.87 -13.19
N TRP A 39 -2.65 -5.41 -13.16
CA TRP A 39 -1.57 -5.02 -14.06
C TRP A 39 -1.92 -5.26 -15.54
N ASN A 40 -2.54 -6.41 -15.85
CA ASN A 40 -2.98 -6.72 -17.20
C ASN A 40 -4.12 -5.80 -17.64
N HIS A 41 -5.05 -5.50 -16.74
CA HIS A 41 -6.13 -4.54 -17.01
C HIS A 41 -5.58 -3.12 -17.27
N TRP A 42 -4.57 -2.67 -16.51
CA TRP A 42 -3.91 -1.38 -16.76
C TRP A 42 -3.22 -1.34 -18.12
N LYS A 43 -2.66 -2.47 -18.57
CA LYS A 43 -2.06 -2.56 -19.91
C LYS A 43 -3.13 -2.52 -21.01
N SER A 44 -4.21 -3.28 -20.87
CA SER A 44 -5.26 -3.36 -21.90
C SER A 44 -6.03 -2.05 -22.08
N THR A 45 -6.15 -1.25 -21.02
CA THR A 45 -6.83 0.07 -21.04
C THR A 45 -5.90 1.22 -21.44
N GLY A 46 -4.60 0.97 -21.63
CA GLY A 46 -3.59 2.02 -21.86
C GLY A 46 -3.24 2.84 -20.60
N LEU A 47 -3.88 2.57 -19.47
CA LEU A 47 -3.62 3.23 -18.19
C LEU A 47 -2.16 3.06 -17.73
N PHE A 48 -1.57 1.88 -17.95
CA PHE A 48 -0.17 1.62 -17.62
C PHE A 48 0.77 2.59 -18.35
N ALA A 49 0.55 2.81 -19.64
CA ALA A 49 1.36 3.72 -20.44
C ALA A 49 1.22 5.17 -19.92
N ARG A 50 0.00 5.60 -19.60
CA ARG A 50 -0.27 6.92 -19.00
C ARG A 50 0.43 7.09 -17.65
N LEU A 51 0.31 6.10 -16.76
CA LEU A 51 0.98 6.09 -15.45
C LEU A 51 2.50 6.15 -15.62
N HIS A 52 3.07 5.27 -16.45
CA HIS A 52 4.51 5.20 -16.69
C HIS A 52 5.06 6.47 -17.34
N ALA A 53 4.24 7.12 -18.19
CA ALA A 53 4.55 8.41 -18.81
C ALA A 53 4.47 9.58 -17.84
N VAL A 54 3.97 9.41 -16.61
CA VAL A 54 4.01 10.40 -15.52
C VAL A 54 5.08 10.04 -14.48
N LYS A 55 5.13 8.79 -14.05
CA LYS A 55 6.10 8.27 -13.08
C LYS A 55 6.46 6.84 -13.46
N PRO A 56 7.76 6.48 -13.61
CA PRO A 56 8.16 5.12 -13.92
C PRO A 56 7.54 4.11 -12.95
N VAL A 57 6.94 3.05 -13.49
CA VAL A 57 6.21 2.03 -12.72
C VAL A 57 6.94 0.70 -12.81
N PHE A 58 7.36 0.20 -11.66
CA PHE A 58 8.03 -1.08 -11.47
C PHE A 58 7.05 -2.10 -10.89
N LYS A 59 7.37 -3.39 -11.04
CA LYS A 59 6.58 -4.49 -10.49
C LYS A 59 7.49 -5.49 -9.81
N GLU A 60 7.08 -5.98 -8.65
CA GLU A 60 7.71 -7.11 -7.99
C GLU A 60 7.72 -8.34 -8.92
N PRO A 61 8.89 -8.93 -9.21
CA PRO A 61 8.99 -10.21 -9.88
C PRO A 61 8.64 -11.34 -8.91
N ARG A 62 8.14 -12.47 -9.43
CA ARG A 62 7.95 -13.68 -8.60
C ARG A 62 9.28 -14.33 -8.20
N THR A 63 10.31 -14.18 -9.04
CA THR A 63 11.64 -14.77 -8.85
C THR A 63 12.56 -13.85 -8.05
N ALA A 64 13.37 -14.42 -7.16
CA ALA A 64 14.27 -13.64 -6.31
C ALA A 64 15.46 -13.05 -7.08
N THR A 65 15.88 -13.69 -8.16
CA THR A 65 17.03 -13.27 -8.98
C THR A 65 16.82 -11.92 -9.65
N ALA A 66 15.63 -11.69 -10.22
CA ALA A 66 15.28 -10.42 -10.88
C ALA A 66 14.97 -9.27 -9.89
N LEU A 67 14.92 -9.57 -8.58
CA LEU A 67 14.50 -8.61 -7.56
C LEU A 67 15.50 -7.48 -7.38
N ALA A 68 16.79 -7.82 -7.32
CA ALA A 68 17.87 -6.87 -7.06
C ALA A 68 17.96 -5.82 -8.17
N GLU A 69 17.86 -6.26 -9.43
CA GLU A 69 17.91 -5.38 -10.60
C GLU A 69 16.74 -4.40 -10.62
N ILE A 70 15.52 -4.87 -10.39
CA ILE A 70 14.32 -4.04 -10.35
C ILE A 70 14.40 -3.01 -9.23
N MET A 71 14.93 -3.40 -8.07
CA MET A 71 15.08 -2.51 -6.93
C MET A 71 16.17 -1.46 -7.15
N GLN A 72 17.28 -1.84 -7.77
CA GLN A 72 18.31 -0.89 -8.15
C GLN A 72 17.76 0.13 -9.16
N ALA A 73 16.99 -0.33 -10.15
CA ALA A 73 16.34 0.53 -11.13
C ALA A 73 15.29 1.45 -10.47
N TYR A 74 14.50 0.93 -9.54
CA TYR A 74 13.53 1.70 -8.75
C TYR A 74 14.21 2.79 -7.93
N THR A 75 15.20 2.46 -7.12
CA THR A 75 15.95 3.43 -6.29
C THR A 75 16.60 4.52 -7.15
N LYS A 76 17.16 4.15 -8.30
CA LYS A 76 17.72 5.11 -9.25
C LYS A 76 16.66 6.04 -9.85
N ALA A 77 15.44 5.53 -10.08
CA ALA A 77 14.33 6.33 -10.58
C ALA A 77 13.72 7.24 -9.50
N VAL A 78 13.64 6.77 -8.24
CA VAL A 78 13.18 7.55 -7.09
C VAL A 78 13.99 8.85 -6.91
N SER A 79 15.30 8.79 -7.07
CA SER A 79 16.18 9.96 -6.93
C SER A 79 16.04 11.00 -8.06
N LYS A 80 15.20 10.75 -9.06
CA LYS A 80 14.88 11.71 -10.12
C LYS A 80 13.68 12.56 -9.73
N LYS A 81 13.54 13.75 -10.34
CA LYS A 81 12.45 14.72 -10.06
C LYS A 81 11.03 14.14 -10.14
N ARG A 82 10.84 13.06 -10.90
CA ARG A 82 9.54 12.43 -11.13
C ARG A 82 9.24 11.29 -10.16
N GLY A 83 10.19 10.94 -9.29
CA GLY A 83 10.10 9.78 -8.41
C GLY A 83 9.88 8.46 -9.16
N ALA A 84 9.43 7.43 -8.44
CA ALA A 84 9.08 6.14 -9.02
C ALA A 84 7.93 5.48 -8.26
N CYS A 85 7.23 4.55 -8.91
CA CYS A 85 6.20 3.73 -8.29
C CYS A 85 6.61 2.27 -8.39
N ILE A 86 6.36 1.48 -7.34
CA ILE A 86 6.57 0.04 -7.36
C ILE A 86 5.33 -0.69 -6.85
N ALA A 87 4.85 -1.63 -7.66
CA ALA A 87 3.76 -2.53 -7.30
C ALA A 87 4.32 -3.80 -6.66
N CYS A 88 4.05 -3.99 -5.38
CA CYS A 88 4.53 -5.07 -4.52
C CYS A 88 3.37 -5.96 -4.05
N VAL A 89 3.69 -7.14 -3.52
CA VAL A 89 2.73 -8.02 -2.84
C VAL A 89 3.02 -8.03 -1.34
N ILE A 90 1.96 -7.93 -0.53
CA ILE A 90 2.05 -8.05 0.94
C ILE A 90 2.43 -9.49 1.30
N GLY A 91 3.44 -9.66 2.16
CA GLY A 91 4.02 -10.97 2.48
C GLY A 91 4.81 -11.60 1.31
N GLY A 92 5.06 -10.83 0.25
CA GLY A 92 5.99 -11.16 -0.82
C GLY A 92 7.46 -10.92 -0.43
N LYS A 93 8.36 -11.25 -1.35
CA LYS A 93 9.81 -11.17 -1.10
C LYS A 93 10.27 -9.73 -0.88
N LEU A 94 9.69 -8.76 -1.59
CA LEU A 94 9.98 -7.34 -1.35
C LEU A 94 9.50 -6.88 0.02
N SER A 95 8.28 -7.27 0.41
CA SER A 95 7.68 -6.87 1.68
C SER A 95 8.23 -7.62 2.90
N GLU A 96 9.05 -8.66 2.71
CA GLU A 96 9.81 -9.34 3.77
C GLU A 96 11.32 -9.04 3.77
N GLY A 97 11.93 -8.68 2.63
CA GLY A 97 13.38 -8.47 2.55
C GLY A 97 13.84 -7.01 2.49
N ILE A 98 13.01 -6.11 1.97
CA ILE A 98 13.46 -4.76 1.59
C ILE A 98 12.77 -3.67 2.42
N ASN A 99 13.58 -2.73 2.90
CA ASN A 99 13.11 -1.55 3.63
C ASN A 99 12.97 -0.38 2.66
N PHE A 100 11.78 0.22 2.61
CA PHE A 100 11.53 1.42 1.82
C PHE A 100 11.69 2.64 2.71
N THR A 101 12.92 2.97 3.07
CA THR A 101 13.21 4.12 3.95
C THR A 101 13.13 5.44 3.19
N ASP A 102 12.67 6.48 3.88
CA ASP A 102 12.74 7.85 3.41
C ASP A 102 12.08 8.03 2.04
N ASP A 103 12.85 8.56 1.08
CA ASP A 103 12.36 8.86 -0.26
C ASP A 103 11.97 7.62 -1.04
N LEU A 104 12.33 6.41 -0.60
CA LEU A 104 11.91 5.17 -1.25
C LEU A 104 10.43 4.85 -1.07
N ALA A 105 9.72 5.44 -0.09
CA ALA A 105 8.27 5.30 0.06
C ALA A 105 7.62 6.48 0.80
N ARG A 106 7.61 7.67 0.17
CA ARG A 106 6.85 8.84 0.69
C ARG A 106 5.35 8.67 0.58
N ALA A 107 4.88 7.75 -0.25
CA ALA A 107 3.51 7.27 -0.22
C ALA A 107 3.44 5.75 -0.22
N VAL A 108 2.56 5.21 0.61
CA VAL A 108 2.26 3.79 0.71
C VAL A 108 0.79 3.60 0.37
N VAL A 109 0.47 2.67 -0.51
CA VAL A 109 -0.90 2.33 -0.88
C VAL A 109 -1.13 0.87 -0.57
N ILE A 110 -1.98 0.58 0.42
CA ILE A 110 -2.42 -0.77 0.75
C ILE A 110 -3.73 -1.05 0.03
N ILE A 111 -3.72 -1.97 -0.93
CA ILE A 111 -4.91 -2.36 -1.69
C ILE A 111 -5.64 -3.49 -0.97
N GLY A 112 -6.86 -3.20 -0.50
CA GLY A 112 -7.71 -4.20 0.16
C GLY A 112 -7.14 -4.72 1.49
N LEU A 113 -7.60 -5.90 1.89
CA LEU A 113 -7.17 -6.61 3.10
C LEU A 113 -6.53 -7.95 2.71
N PRO A 114 -5.25 -8.19 3.05
CA PRO A 114 -4.53 -9.43 2.73
C PRO A 114 -4.94 -10.57 3.68
N TYR A 115 -6.18 -11.02 3.59
CA TYR A 115 -6.64 -12.16 4.39
C TYR A 115 -5.93 -13.46 3.98
N PRO A 116 -5.62 -14.34 4.94
CA PRO A 116 -5.00 -15.63 4.64
C PRO A 116 -5.96 -16.54 3.87
N ASN A 117 -5.41 -17.48 3.11
CA ASN A 117 -6.20 -18.50 2.43
C ASN A 117 -6.78 -19.52 3.44
N VAL A 118 -8.02 -19.30 3.83
CA VAL A 118 -8.76 -20.15 4.77
C VAL A 118 -9.10 -21.54 4.22
N TYR A 119 -8.94 -21.78 2.91
CA TYR A 119 -9.30 -23.06 2.29
C TYR A 119 -8.20 -24.13 2.36
N SER A 120 -6.97 -23.75 2.74
CA SER A 120 -5.89 -24.72 2.93
C SER A 120 -6.20 -25.69 4.07
N ALA A 121 -5.77 -26.96 3.94
CA ALA A 121 -6.03 -27.99 4.96
C ALA A 121 -5.50 -27.57 6.35
N PHE A 122 -4.29 -27.00 6.39
CA PHE A 122 -3.70 -26.45 7.60
C PHE A 122 -4.56 -25.33 8.22
N MET A 123 -5.00 -24.36 7.42
CA MET A 123 -5.82 -23.26 7.94
C MET A 123 -7.18 -23.75 8.42
N LYS A 124 -7.83 -24.68 7.71
CA LYS A 124 -9.10 -25.27 8.14
C LYS A 124 -8.96 -25.91 9.52
N GLU A 125 -7.94 -26.73 9.73
CA GLU A 125 -7.74 -27.39 11.01
C GLU A 125 -7.38 -26.41 12.12
N LYS A 126 -6.53 -25.42 11.82
CA LYS A 126 -6.19 -24.36 12.78
C LYS A 126 -7.41 -23.54 13.19
N LEU A 127 -8.26 -23.17 12.24
CA LEU A 127 -9.50 -22.43 12.51
C LEU A 127 -10.47 -23.29 13.33
N ASN A 128 -10.63 -24.58 13.00
CA ASN A 128 -11.44 -25.52 13.79
C ASN A 128 -10.96 -25.62 15.24
N TYR A 129 -9.65 -25.73 15.45
CA TYR A 129 -9.05 -25.74 16.77
C TYR A 129 -9.35 -24.44 17.53
N LEU A 130 -9.12 -23.28 16.90
CA LEU A 130 -9.34 -21.98 17.53
C LEU A 130 -10.81 -21.74 17.89
N GLU A 131 -11.75 -22.19 17.04
CA GLU A 131 -13.18 -22.09 17.34
C GLU A 131 -13.58 -22.96 18.53
N LYS A 132 -13.01 -24.17 18.66
CA LYS A 132 -13.27 -25.09 19.78
C LYS A 132 -12.71 -24.57 21.11
N HIS A 133 -11.53 -23.95 21.10
CA HIS A 133 -10.77 -23.64 22.32
C HIS A 133 -10.82 -22.17 22.76
N PHE A 134 -11.06 -21.22 21.84
CA PHE A 134 -10.96 -19.78 22.12
C PHE A 134 -12.24 -18.99 21.84
N GLY A 135 -13.39 -19.69 21.73
CA GLY A 135 -14.70 -19.14 22.07
C GLY A 135 -15.64 -18.76 20.91
N ASN A 136 -16.92 -19.16 21.12
CA ASN A 136 -18.16 -18.57 20.61
C ASN A 136 -18.19 -18.09 19.15
N ARG A 137 -17.74 -18.94 18.20
CA ARG A 137 -17.87 -18.70 16.74
C ARG A 137 -17.09 -17.48 16.22
N SER A 138 -16.10 -16.98 16.96
CA SER A 138 -15.31 -15.81 16.52
C SER A 138 -13.80 -15.96 16.65
N GLY A 139 -13.32 -17.08 17.21
CA GLY A 139 -11.88 -17.33 17.40
C GLY A 139 -11.13 -17.38 16.07
N GLY A 140 -11.69 -18.08 15.08
CA GLY A 140 -11.11 -18.17 13.74
C GLY A 140 -11.15 -16.84 13.00
N GLN A 141 -12.26 -16.09 13.13
CA GLN A 141 -12.37 -14.77 12.51
C GLN A 141 -11.33 -13.79 13.07
N ARG A 142 -11.18 -13.70 14.40
CA ARG A 142 -10.20 -12.83 15.06
C ARG A 142 -8.77 -13.20 14.66
N PHE A 143 -8.49 -14.50 14.55
CA PHE A 143 -7.19 -14.97 14.09
C PHE A 143 -6.88 -14.53 12.65
N CYS A 144 -7.85 -14.66 11.74
CA CYS A 144 -7.71 -14.17 10.36
C CYS A 144 -7.54 -12.64 10.29
N GLU A 145 -8.30 -11.89 11.08
CA GLU A 145 -8.17 -10.42 11.19
C GLU A 145 -6.78 -10.03 11.72
N ALA A 146 -6.28 -10.73 12.75
CA ALA A 146 -4.94 -10.50 13.31
C ALA A 146 -3.83 -10.81 12.30
N LEU A 147 -3.91 -11.91 11.56
CA LEU A 147 -2.95 -12.23 10.50
C LEU A 147 -2.96 -11.17 9.39
N CYS A 148 -4.15 -10.78 8.94
CA CYS A 148 -4.31 -9.75 7.93
C CYS A 148 -3.68 -8.42 8.37
N MET A 149 -4.01 -7.95 9.56
CA MET A 149 -3.53 -6.68 10.09
C MET A 149 -2.05 -6.71 10.46
N ARG A 150 -1.51 -7.87 10.85
CA ARG A 150 -0.06 -8.05 11.02
C ARG A 150 0.68 -7.73 9.73
N SER A 151 0.22 -8.26 8.60
CA SER A 151 0.86 -8.03 7.30
C SER A 151 0.70 -6.58 6.83
N VAL A 152 -0.46 -5.95 7.07
CA VAL A 152 -0.69 -4.52 6.79
C VAL A 152 0.26 -3.65 7.62
N ASN A 153 0.32 -3.88 8.93
CA ASN A 153 1.17 -3.10 9.83
C ASN A 153 2.65 -3.27 9.51
N GLN A 154 3.07 -4.46 9.08
CA GLN A 154 4.43 -4.72 8.63
C GLN A 154 4.75 -3.91 7.37
N ALA A 155 3.83 -3.83 6.40
CA ALA A 155 4.02 -3.01 5.20
C ALA A 155 4.13 -1.52 5.56
N ILE A 156 3.28 -1.02 6.46
CA ILE A 156 3.31 0.37 6.94
C ILE A 156 4.64 0.67 7.66
N GLY A 157 5.03 -0.18 8.62
CA GLY A 157 6.24 0.01 9.42
C GLY A 157 7.55 -0.14 8.63
N ARG A 158 7.49 -0.64 7.39
CA ARG A 158 8.64 -0.66 6.47
C ARG A 158 8.87 0.65 5.73
N SER A 159 7.87 1.51 5.71
CA SER A 159 7.89 2.78 5.02
C SER A 159 7.99 3.99 5.95
N ILE A 160 7.70 3.80 7.25
CA ILE A 160 7.90 4.82 8.29
C ILE A 160 8.76 4.18 9.37
N ARG A 161 10.07 4.45 9.36
CA ARG A 161 11.03 3.67 10.15
C ARG A 161 11.52 4.34 11.43
N HIS A 162 11.57 5.67 11.48
CA HIS A 162 12.06 6.42 12.64
C HIS A 162 11.19 7.64 12.93
N ALA A 163 11.39 8.27 14.09
CA ALA A 163 10.56 9.39 14.55
C ALA A 163 10.54 10.60 13.58
N LYS A 164 11.60 10.78 12.79
CA LYS A 164 11.69 11.84 11.76
C LYS A 164 11.20 11.40 10.37
N ASP A 165 10.76 10.16 10.20
CA ASP A 165 10.35 9.63 8.90
C ASP A 165 8.87 9.93 8.69
N TYR A 166 8.50 10.16 7.44
CA TYR A 166 7.15 10.53 7.09
C TYR A 166 6.73 9.95 5.75
N ALA A 167 5.49 9.49 5.71
CA ALA A 167 4.85 9.03 4.51
C ALA A 167 3.33 9.23 4.62
N VAL A 168 2.67 9.39 3.48
CA VAL A 168 1.21 9.29 3.41
C VAL A 168 0.85 7.83 3.19
N VAL A 169 0.01 7.27 4.06
CA VAL A 169 -0.49 5.90 3.94
C VAL A 169 -1.95 5.92 3.49
N PHE A 170 -2.20 5.30 2.34
CA PHE A 170 -3.53 5.08 1.78
C PHE A 170 -3.98 3.66 2.07
N LEU A 171 -5.09 3.52 2.81
CA LEU A 171 -5.73 2.24 3.10
C LEU A 171 -6.98 2.07 2.22
N MET A 172 -6.84 1.37 1.10
CA MET A 172 -7.87 1.27 0.05
C MET A 172 -8.87 0.15 0.35
N ASP A 173 -9.58 0.26 1.47
CA ASP A 173 -10.71 -0.59 1.84
C ASP A 173 -11.59 0.10 2.88
N GLN A 174 -12.90 0.18 2.65
CA GLN A 174 -13.83 0.83 3.58
C GLN A 174 -13.86 0.14 4.96
N ARG A 175 -13.47 -1.13 5.04
CA ARG A 175 -13.44 -1.90 6.31
C ARG A 175 -12.44 -1.32 7.32
N PHE A 176 -11.37 -0.63 6.89
CA PHE A 176 -10.47 0.05 7.84
C PHE A 176 -11.19 1.14 8.66
N ILE A 177 -12.23 1.74 8.09
CA ILE A 177 -13.07 2.73 8.76
C ILE A 177 -14.26 2.03 9.42
N ASN A 178 -15.00 1.20 8.69
CA ASN A 178 -16.30 0.70 9.16
C ASN A 178 -16.19 -0.44 10.18
N ASN A 179 -15.06 -1.16 10.25
CA ASN A 179 -14.85 -2.25 11.21
C ASN A 179 -13.96 -1.79 12.37
N ARG A 180 -14.58 -1.56 13.53
CA ARG A 180 -13.88 -1.14 14.75
C ARG A 180 -12.78 -2.11 15.19
N ARG A 181 -12.98 -3.42 15.02
CA ARG A 181 -11.99 -4.44 15.41
C ARG A 181 -10.73 -4.33 14.55
N LEU A 182 -10.89 -4.21 13.24
CA LEU A 182 -9.75 -4.01 12.32
C LEU A 182 -9.02 -2.69 12.62
N ARG A 183 -9.76 -1.61 12.88
CA ARG A 183 -9.17 -0.32 13.23
C ARG A 183 -8.32 -0.41 14.50
N GLN A 184 -8.80 -1.13 15.53
CA GLN A 184 -8.07 -1.32 16.78
C GLN A 184 -6.77 -2.13 16.63
N LEU A 185 -6.63 -2.90 15.55
CA LEU A 185 -5.42 -3.66 15.23
C LEU A 185 -4.35 -2.82 14.49
N LEU A 186 -4.65 -1.58 14.09
CA LEU A 186 -3.62 -0.64 13.63
C LEU A 186 -2.77 -0.14 14.81
N PRO A 187 -1.53 0.32 14.59
CA PRO A 187 -0.76 1.00 15.63
C PRO A 187 -1.50 2.24 16.14
N SER A 188 -1.38 2.55 17.44
CA SER A 188 -2.09 3.68 18.07
C SER A 188 -1.85 5.02 17.35
N TRP A 189 -0.62 5.28 16.91
CA TRP A 189 -0.28 6.48 16.15
C TRP A 189 -1.00 6.54 14.79
N ALA A 190 -1.19 5.41 14.13
CA ALA A 190 -1.89 5.32 12.85
C ALA A 190 -3.40 5.44 13.03
N GLN A 191 -3.95 4.93 14.14
CA GLN A 191 -5.37 5.07 14.47
C GLN A 191 -5.77 6.54 14.62
N ASN A 192 -4.94 7.35 15.27
CA ASN A 192 -5.20 8.77 15.49
C ASN A 192 -5.12 9.59 14.19
N ALA A 193 -4.26 9.18 13.25
CA ALA A 193 -4.09 9.83 11.96
C ALA A 193 -5.10 9.37 10.90
N LEU A 194 -5.86 8.30 11.17
CA LEU A 194 -6.79 7.71 10.20
C LEU A 194 -7.98 8.64 9.95
N LYS A 195 -8.14 9.06 8.70
CA LYS A 195 -9.27 9.86 8.23
C LYS A 195 -9.91 9.25 6.98
N PRO A 196 -11.23 9.39 6.78
CA PRO A 196 -11.86 9.09 5.50
C PRO A 196 -11.22 9.90 4.37
N LEU A 197 -11.16 9.32 3.16
CA LEU A 197 -10.77 10.09 1.98
C LEU A 197 -11.81 11.19 1.74
N PRO A 198 -11.38 12.44 1.46
CA PRO A 198 -12.28 13.48 0.99
C PRO A 198 -13.05 13.04 -0.26
N SER A 199 -14.30 13.47 -0.39
CA SER A 199 -15.12 13.19 -1.58
C SER A 199 -14.61 13.88 -2.84
N GLN A 200 -13.90 15.00 -2.68
CA GLN A 200 -13.34 15.81 -3.76
C GLN A 200 -11.83 15.57 -3.88
N LEU A 201 -11.38 15.29 -5.11
CA LEU A 201 -9.97 15.05 -5.40
C LEU A 201 -9.10 16.30 -5.11
N GLU A 202 -9.63 17.51 -5.34
CA GLU A 202 -8.91 18.76 -5.07
C GLU A 202 -8.62 18.95 -3.58
N THR A 203 -9.55 18.58 -2.70
CA THR A 203 -9.31 18.63 -1.26
C THR A 203 -8.19 17.66 -0.86
N LEU A 204 -8.22 16.44 -1.38
CA LEU A 204 -7.15 15.47 -1.13
C LEU A 204 -5.79 16.01 -1.63
N LYS A 205 -5.75 16.62 -2.81
CA LYS A 205 -4.54 17.24 -3.37
C LYS A 205 -3.99 18.33 -2.44
N GLN A 206 -4.84 19.26 -1.98
CA GLN A 206 -4.45 20.34 -1.08
C GLN A 206 -3.91 19.80 0.26
N GLU A 207 -4.56 18.80 0.83
CA GLU A 207 -4.10 18.17 2.07
C GLU A 207 -2.73 17.50 1.91
N MET A 208 -2.49 16.83 0.78
CA MET A 208 -1.18 16.23 0.48
C MET A 208 -0.10 17.29 0.31
N ILE A 209 -0.37 18.37 -0.45
CA ILE A 209 0.56 19.49 -0.61
C ILE A 209 0.93 20.06 0.75
N ALA A 210 -0.07 20.34 1.59
CA ALA A 210 0.15 20.91 2.92
C ALA A 210 0.88 19.94 3.86
N PHE A 211 0.66 18.62 3.74
CA PHE A 211 1.40 17.62 4.51
C PHE A 211 2.89 17.65 4.14
N PHE A 212 3.22 17.51 2.85
CA PHE A 212 4.61 17.45 2.41
C PHE A 212 5.35 18.78 2.57
N ALA A 213 4.67 19.92 2.42
CA ALA A 213 5.27 21.22 2.68
C ALA A 213 5.68 21.39 4.15
N ARG A 214 4.82 20.96 5.10
CA ARG A 214 5.12 21.04 6.54
C ARG A 214 6.28 20.12 6.91
N THR A 215 6.24 18.87 6.47
CA THR A 215 7.25 17.90 6.90
C THR A 215 8.62 18.10 6.23
N SER A 216 8.67 18.70 5.05
CA SER A 216 9.94 19.09 4.42
C SER A 216 10.62 20.28 5.15
N ILE A 217 9.86 21.13 5.83
CA ILE A 217 10.41 22.22 6.66
C ILE A 217 10.97 21.65 7.96
N ASP A 218 10.23 20.74 8.61
CA ASP A 218 10.64 20.13 9.90
C ASP A 218 11.81 19.13 9.77
N ALA A 219 12.14 18.70 8.55
CA ALA A 219 13.23 17.77 8.26
C ALA A 219 14.60 18.45 8.04
N ASN A 220 14.63 19.78 7.87
CA ASN A 220 15.86 20.59 7.71
C ASN A 220 16.22 21.28 9.03
#